data_AF-A0A838PPP8-F1
#
_entry.id   AF-A0A838PPP8-F1
#
_cell.length_a   1.000
_cell.length_b   1.000
_cell.length_c   1.000
_cell.angle_alpha   90.00
_cell.angle_beta   90.00
_cell.angle_gamma   90.00
#
_symmetry.space_group_name_H-M   'P 1'
#
loop_
_entity.id
_entity.type
_entity.pdbx_description
1 polymer ?
#
loop_
_entity_poly.entity_id
_entity_poly.type
_entity_poly.pdbx_seq_one_letter_code
_entity_poly.pdbx_strand_id
1 'polypeptide(L)'
;MTTAGNTATLDRRAGEDYAESAPAPAMPARTVVGVGLRAGVAAGAVMIAWEMTAAEIAREPTVVAGIVSSTWTPVTGIASFLLGVDALSASLAPGAIVLGLLVHFAMSAVLGVAGTAALVWVLGYRPGPVGAALCGFAYGLFLEVVVMNIVVTSIQDPDLVYRAAPEWTWWVAHGAYGIGLGLVAALLLQRRGEGGFTFQPTSE
;
A
#
# COMPACT_ATOMS: atom_id res chain seq x y z
N MET A 1 1.56 -68.12 29.06
CA MET A 1 2.08 -67.13 28.09
C MET A 1 0.91 -66.18 27.84
N THR A 2 0.92 -65.05 28.53
CA THR A 2 -0.25 -64.16 28.66
C THR A 2 0.24 -62.74 28.40
N THR A 3 -0.05 -62.22 27.20
CA THR A 3 0.25 -60.85 26.79
C THR A 3 -1.00 -60.00 27.04
N ALA A 4 -0.99 -59.29 28.16
CA ALA A 4 -2.03 -58.33 28.52
C ALA A 4 -1.52 -56.89 28.30
N GLY A 5 -2.30 -56.12 27.56
CA GLY A 5 -2.64 -54.72 27.86
C GLY A 5 -1.63 -53.64 27.51
N ASN A 6 -1.88 -52.90 26.42
CA ASN A 6 -1.39 -51.51 26.29
C ASN A 6 -2.22 -50.65 25.31
N THR A 7 -3.54 -50.82 25.30
CA THR A 7 -4.47 -50.09 24.40
C THR A 7 -5.19 -48.91 25.07
N ALA A 8 -4.99 -48.65 26.36
CA ALA A 8 -5.78 -47.66 27.11
C ALA A 8 -5.17 -46.24 27.17
N THR A 9 -3.99 -46.00 26.58
CA THR A 9 -3.24 -44.74 26.77
C THR A 9 -3.31 -43.77 25.58
N LEU A 10 -3.92 -44.15 24.46
CA LEU A 10 -4.00 -43.29 23.27
C LEU A 10 -5.25 -42.41 23.20
N ASP A 11 -6.27 -42.67 24.03
CA ASP A 11 -7.56 -41.97 23.93
C ASP A 11 -7.65 -40.69 24.78
N ARG A 12 -6.74 -40.49 25.75
CA ARG A 12 -6.80 -39.35 26.67
C ARG A 12 -6.17 -38.05 26.16
N ARG A 13 -5.37 -38.10 25.08
CA ARG A 13 -4.73 -36.92 24.49
C ARG A 13 -5.56 -36.25 23.38
N ALA A 14 -6.69 -36.84 22.98
CA ALA A 14 -7.56 -36.25 21.98
C ALA A 14 -8.54 -35.19 22.55
N GLY A 15 -8.63 -35.06 23.89
CA GLY A 15 -9.67 -34.26 24.55
C GLY A 15 -9.22 -32.98 25.26
N GLU A 16 -7.92 -32.74 25.49
CA GLU A 16 -7.45 -31.65 26.37
C GLU A 16 -6.85 -30.43 25.64
N ASP A 17 -6.48 -30.51 24.37
CA ASP A 17 -5.63 -29.48 23.75
C ASP A 17 -6.29 -28.65 22.63
N TYR A 18 -7.63 -28.61 22.58
CA TYR A 18 -8.35 -27.49 21.93
C TYR A 18 -8.80 -26.49 22.99
N ALA A 19 -7.89 -26.11 23.90
CA ALA A 19 -8.06 -24.86 24.61
C ALA A 19 -8.20 -23.78 23.54
N GLU A 20 -9.44 -23.33 23.32
CA GLU A 20 -9.81 -22.31 22.36
C GLU A 20 -8.87 -21.12 22.59
N SER A 21 -7.86 -21.02 21.74
CA SER A 21 -6.79 -20.06 21.91
C SER A 21 -7.45 -18.70 21.92
N ALA A 22 -7.41 -18.02 23.07
CA ALA A 22 -8.07 -16.74 23.25
C ALA A 22 -7.75 -15.85 22.04
N PRO A 23 -8.76 -15.20 21.43
CA PRO A 23 -8.56 -14.43 20.22
C PRO A 23 -7.45 -13.42 20.46
N ALA A 24 -6.49 -13.36 19.52
CA ALA A 24 -5.38 -12.43 19.64
C ALA A 24 -5.92 -11.00 19.82
N PRO A 25 -5.36 -10.20 20.74
CA PRO A 25 -5.89 -8.89 21.06
C PRO A 25 -5.91 -8.01 19.79
N ALA A 26 -7.04 -7.39 19.49
CA ALA A 26 -7.19 -6.53 18.30
C ALA A 26 -6.21 -5.34 18.33
N MET A 27 -5.56 -5.04 17.20
CA MET A 27 -4.70 -3.86 17.11
C MET A 27 -5.54 -2.58 17.28
N PRO A 28 -5.10 -1.61 18.10
CA PRO A 28 -5.82 -0.35 18.22
C PRO A 28 -5.91 0.35 16.86
N ALA A 29 -7.12 0.77 16.47
CA ALA A 29 -7.37 1.43 15.18
C ALA A 29 -6.45 2.64 14.94
N ARG A 30 -6.18 3.43 15.99
CA ARG A 30 -5.23 4.56 15.95
C ARG A 30 -3.82 4.17 15.49
N THR A 31 -3.38 2.94 15.81
CA THR A 31 -2.07 2.43 15.40
C THR A 31 -2.07 2.10 13.92
N VAL A 32 -3.09 1.40 13.43
CA VAL A 32 -3.24 1.06 12.01
C VAL A 32 -3.29 2.34 11.18
N VAL A 33 -4.11 3.32 11.58
CA VAL A 33 -4.20 4.63 10.90
C VAL A 33 -2.85 5.34 10.92
N GLY A 34 -2.21 5.48 12.08
CA GLY A 34 -0.94 6.20 12.19
C GLY A 34 0.22 5.55 11.42
N VAL A 35 0.26 4.22 11.36
CA VAL A 35 1.24 3.48 10.54
C VAL A 35 0.91 3.66 9.07
N GLY A 36 -0.36 3.46 8.69
CA GLY A 36 -0.77 3.50 7.30
C GLY A 36 -0.63 4.86 6.65
N LEU A 37 -0.89 5.95 7.36
CA LEU A 37 -0.62 7.29 6.85
C LEU A 37 0.87 7.48 6.52
N ARG A 38 1.77 7.07 7.42
CA ARG A 38 3.22 7.22 7.23
C ARG A 38 3.76 6.30 6.13
N ALA A 39 3.33 5.05 6.14
CA ALA A 39 3.74 4.07 5.15
C ALA A 39 3.18 4.43 3.77
N GLY A 40 1.95 4.92 3.70
CA GLY A 40 1.31 5.43 2.49
C GLY A 40 2.06 6.62 1.89
N VAL A 41 2.42 7.63 2.69
CA VAL A 41 3.22 8.78 2.22
C VAL A 41 4.59 8.33 1.70
N ALA A 42 5.29 7.45 2.43
CA ALA A 42 6.59 6.93 2.01
C ALA A 42 6.49 6.13 0.71
N ALA A 43 5.48 5.28 0.57
CA ALA A 43 5.19 4.53 -0.64
C ALA A 43 4.81 5.44 -1.81
N GLY A 44 4.02 6.48 -1.55
CA GLY A 44 3.67 7.51 -2.53
C GLY A 44 4.90 8.22 -3.07
N ALA A 45 5.92 8.48 -2.23
CA ALA A 45 7.18 9.07 -2.67
C ALA A 45 7.93 8.15 -3.65
N VAL A 46 7.93 6.83 -3.40
CA VAL A 46 8.51 5.84 -4.32
C VAL A 46 7.77 5.83 -5.66
N MET A 47 6.44 5.81 -5.60
CA MET A 47 5.58 5.82 -6.79
C MET A 47 5.82 7.05 -7.66
N ILE A 48 5.77 8.25 -7.08
CA ILE A 48 5.92 9.48 -7.86
C ILE A 48 7.34 9.62 -8.40
N ALA A 49 8.37 9.22 -7.64
CA ALA A 49 9.74 9.23 -8.13
C ALA A 49 9.91 8.32 -9.35
N TRP A 50 9.28 7.15 -9.34
CA TRP A 50 9.25 6.25 -10.49
C TRP A 50 8.54 6.87 -11.69
N GLU A 51 7.32 7.40 -11.51
CA GLU A 51 6.54 8.00 -12.59
C GLU A 51 7.27 9.18 -13.23
N MET A 52 7.85 10.07 -12.41
CA MET A 52 8.66 11.21 -12.87
C MET A 52 9.86 10.72 -13.69
N THR A 53 10.52 9.64 -13.26
CA THR A 53 11.66 9.05 -13.98
C THR A 53 11.24 8.39 -15.29
N ALA A 54 10.16 7.61 -15.27
CA ALA A 54 9.65 6.91 -16.43
C ALA A 54 9.15 7.89 -17.50
N ALA A 55 8.47 8.96 -17.11
CA ALA A 55 8.04 10.03 -18.00
C ALA A 55 9.22 10.69 -18.72
N GLU A 56 10.30 11.00 -17.97
CA GLU A 56 11.52 11.59 -18.53
C GLU A 56 12.26 10.64 -19.48
N ILE A 57 12.25 9.33 -19.22
CA ILE A 57 12.89 8.31 -20.07
C ILE A 57 12.08 8.06 -21.34
N ALA A 58 10.76 7.90 -21.21
CA ALA A 58 9.89 7.53 -22.32
C ALA A 58 9.84 8.62 -23.38
N ARG A 59 9.83 9.91 -22.98
CA ARG A 59 9.74 11.08 -23.87
C ARG A 59 8.63 10.97 -24.93
N GLU A 60 7.59 10.20 -24.65
CA GLU A 60 6.46 10.04 -25.54
C GLU A 60 5.64 11.33 -25.57
N PRO A 61 4.96 11.65 -26.70
CA PRO A 61 4.02 12.76 -26.75
C PRO A 61 2.94 12.57 -25.69
N THR A 62 2.63 13.63 -24.93
CA THR A 62 1.58 13.59 -23.91
C THR A 62 0.18 13.60 -24.54
N VAL A 63 -0.84 13.53 -23.67
CA VAL A 63 -2.27 13.67 -24.04
C VAL A 63 -2.60 14.95 -24.79
N VAL A 64 -1.79 15.99 -24.62
CA VAL A 64 -1.90 17.25 -25.36
C VAL A 64 -0.94 17.21 -26.54
N ALA A 65 -1.50 17.26 -27.76
CA ALA A 65 -0.71 17.29 -28.98
C ALA A 65 0.32 18.44 -28.95
N GLY A 66 1.58 18.14 -29.25
CA GLY A 66 2.67 19.12 -29.27
C GLY A 66 3.42 19.30 -27.95
N ILE A 67 3.01 18.61 -26.89
CA ILE A 67 3.72 18.62 -25.60
C ILE A 67 4.49 17.32 -25.43
N VAL A 68 5.81 17.45 -25.27
CA VAL A 68 6.72 16.34 -24.95
C VAL A 68 6.63 16.04 -23.46
N SER A 69 6.51 14.76 -23.09
CA SER A 69 6.50 14.36 -21.69
C SER A 69 7.78 14.79 -20.97
N SER A 70 7.64 15.16 -19.69
CA SER A 70 8.73 15.62 -18.83
C SER A 70 8.60 14.99 -17.44
N THR A 71 9.65 15.13 -16.63
CA THR A 71 9.64 14.81 -15.19
C THR A 71 8.38 15.30 -14.45
N TRP A 72 7.77 16.42 -14.84
CA TRP A 72 6.61 17.01 -14.14
C TRP A 72 5.25 16.63 -14.73
N THR A 73 5.24 15.93 -15.86
CA THR A 73 4.00 15.57 -16.56
C THR A 73 3.09 14.69 -15.71
N PRO A 74 3.56 13.62 -15.03
CA PRO A 74 2.69 12.82 -14.16
C PRO A 74 2.07 13.65 -13.02
N VAL A 75 2.88 14.52 -12.38
CA VAL A 75 2.43 15.37 -11.27
C VAL A 75 1.31 16.31 -11.71
N THR A 76 1.47 16.97 -12.85
CA THR A 76 0.47 17.91 -13.39
C THR A 76 -0.75 17.17 -13.94
N GLY A 77 -0.59 15.94 -14.42
CA GLY A 77 -1.68 15.00 -14.72
C GLY A 77 -2.54 14.72 -13.49
N ILE A 78 -1.94 14.43 -12.34
CA ILE A 78 -2.66 14.23 -11.07
C ILE A 78 -3.49 15.46 -10.69
N ALA A 79 -2.94 16.66 -10.83
CA ALA A 79 -3.68 17.90 -10.58
C ALA A 79 -4.86 18.09 -11.56
N SER A 80 -4.68 17.66 -12.81
CA SER A 80 -5.69 17.76 -13.87
C SER A 80 -6.90 16.85 -13.63
N PHE A 81 -6.75 15.75 -12.87
CA PHE A 81 -7.90 14.95 -12.42
C PHE A 81 -8.88 15.76 -11.58
N LEU A 82 -8.39 16.70 -10.76
CA LEU A 82 -9.25 17.50 -9.88
C LEU A 82 -9.87 18.71 -10.58
N LEU A 83 -9.11 19.35 -11.47
CA LEU A 83 -9.48 20.65 -12.04
C LEU A 83 -9.90 20.58 -13.51
N GLY A 84 -9.88 19.38 -14.10
CA GLY A 84 -10.14 19.14 -15.52
C GLY A 84 -8.86 19.16 -16.35
N VAL A 85 -8.86 18.34 -17.41
CA VAL A 85 -7.70 18.17 -18.30
C VAL A 85 -7.30 19.48 -18.95
N ASP A 86 -8.26 20.30 -19.38
CA ASP A 86 -8.00 21.56 -20.06
C ASP A 86 -7.39 22.64 -19.14
N ALA A 87 -7.51 22.50 -17.81
CA ALA A 87 -7.07 23.52 -16.87
C ALA A 87 -5.56 23.44 -16.59
N LEU A 88 -5.01 22.22 -16.45
CA LEU A 88 -3.65 22.02 -15.94
C LEU A 88 -2.81 21.00 -16.71
N SER A 89 -3.35 20.33 -17.73
CA SER A 89 -2.57 19.36 -18.49
C SER A 89 -1.32 20.04 -19.08
N ALA A 90 -0.15 19.53 -18.68
CA ALA A 90 1.17 20.06 -19.03
C ALA A 90 1.52 21.48 -18.56
N SER A 91 0.74 22.07 -17.65
CA SER A 91 1.12 23.34 -17.04
C SER A 91 2.33 23.15 -16.13
N LEU A 92 3.48 23.69 -16.52
CA LEU A 92 4.67 23.75 -15.65
C LEU A 92 4.58 24.88 -14.61
N ALA A 93 3.39 25.47 -14.42
CA ALA A 93 3.19 26.47 -13.39
C ALA A 93 3.46 25.85 -12.01
N PRO A 94 4.22 26.52 -11.12
CA PRO A 94 4.54 25.99 -9.79
C PRO A 94 3.30 25.56 -8.99
N GLY A 95 2.18 26.27 -9.14
CA GLY A 95 0.92 25.92 -8.49
C GLY A 95 0.35 24.56 -8.91
N ALA A 96 0.47 24.20 -10.19
CA ALA A 96 -0.01 22.92 -10.71
C ALA A 96 0.81 21.75 -10.13
N ILE A 97 2.13 21.93 -10.06
CA ILE A 97 3.06 20.95 -9.49
C ILE A 97 2.78 20.75 -8.00
N VAL A 98 2.67 21.83 -7.23
CA VAL A 98 2.38 21.76 -5.79
C VAL A 98 1.05 21.07 -5.54
N LEU A 99 0.00 21.43 -6.28
CA LEU A 99 -1.31 20.80 -6.15
C LEU A 99 -1.24 19.30 -6.47
N GLY A 100 -0.60 18.92 -7.57
CA GLY A 100 -0.43 17.52 -7.97
C GLY A 100 0.25 16.68 -6.90
N LEU A 101 1.35 17.18 -6.34
CA LEU A 101 2.06 16.51 -5.24
C LEU A 101 1.19 16.37 -3.98
N LEU A 102 0.48 17.44 -3.58
CA LEU A 102 -0.39 17.39 -2.40
C LEU A 102 -1.49 16.33 -2.55
N VAL A 103 -2.12 16.28 -3.72
CA VAL A 103 -3.17 15.31 -4.04
C VAL A 103 -2.61 13.90 -4.04
N HIS A 104 -1.46 13.70 -4.70
CA HIS A 104 -0.77 12.42 -4.73
C HIS A 104 -0.48 11.88 -3.34
N PHE A 105 0.13 12.70 -2.47
CA PHE A 105 0.47 12.28 -1.12
C PHE A 105 -0.74 12.10 -0.22
N ALA A 106 -1.79 12.92 -0.37
CA ALA A 106 -3.04 12.75 0.37
C ALA A 106 -3.72 11.41 0.02
N MET A 107 -3.85 11.11 -1.27
CA MET A 107 -4.42 9.84 -1.74
C MET A 107 -3.55 8.66 -1.30
N SER A 108 -2.24 8.76 -1.48
CA SER A 108 -1.28 7.74 -1.04
C SER A 108 -1.39 7.44 0.46
N ALA A 109 -1.62 8.45 1.29
CA ALA A 109 -1.81 8.29 2.73
C ALA A 109 -3.13 7.56 3.07
N VAL A 110 -4.23 7.94 2.43
CA VAL A 110 -5.55 7.30 2.63
C VAL A 110 -5.51 5.82 2.21
N LEU A 111 -4.97 5.55 1.02
CA LEU A 111 -4.79 4.18 0.53
C LEU A 111 -3.81 3.40 1.41
N GLY A 112 -2.78 4.05 1.94
CA GLY A 112 -1.85 3.42 2.88
C GLY A 112 -2.51 2.92 4.16
N VAL A 113 -3.54 3.61 4.66
CA VAL A 113 -4.35 3.13 5.80
C VAL A 113 -5.10 1.85 5.45
N ALA A 114 -5.78 1.82 4.30
CA ALA A 114 -6.49 0.64 3.84
C ALA A 114 -5.54 -0.55 3.60
N GLY A 115 -4.42 -0.32 2.91
CA GLY A 115 -3.42 -1.37 2.67
C GLY A 115 -2.74 -1.86 3.94
N THR A 116 -2.49 -0.99 4.93
CA THR A 116 -1.95 -1.42 6.23
C THR A 116 -2.98 -2.26 7.00
N ALA A 117 -4.26 -1.91 6.95
CA ALA A 117 -5.32 -2.71 7.55
C ALA A 117 -5.40 -4.11 6.90
N ALA A 118 -5.35 -4.17 5.57
CA ALA A 118 -5.31 -5.42 4.83
C ALA A 118 -4.08 -6.28 5.19
N LEU A 119 -2.91 -5.66 5.27
CA LEU A 119 -1.68 -6.34 5.65
C LEU A 119 -1.76 -6.94 7.05
N VAL A 120 -2.28 -6.17 8.02
CA VAL A 120 -2.49 -6.64 9.40
C VAL A 120 -3.52 -7.78 9.44
N TRP A 121 -4.56 -7.70 8.62
CA TRP A 121 -5.58 -8.75 8.52
C TRP A 121 -5.02 -10.06 7.95
N VAL A 122 -4.15 -9.99 6.93
CA VAL A 122 -3.57 -11.18 6.27
C VAL A 122 -2.40 -11.77 7.06
N LEU A 123 -1.49 -10.93 7.56
CA LEU A 123 -0.19 -11.35 8.10
C LEU A 123 -0.06 -11.16 9.62
N GLY A 124 -1.06 -10.59 10.28
CA GLY A 124 -1.02 -10.26 11.70
C GLY A 124 -0.13 -9.05 12.02
N TYR A 125 0.22 -8.91 13.30
CA TYR A 125 0.86 -7.69 13.83
C TYR A 125 2.37 -7.59 13.64
N ARG A 126 3.01 -8.70 13.31
CA ARG A 126 4.47 -8.79 13.13
C ARG A 126 4.78 -9.46 11.80
N PRO A 127 4.36 -8.83 10.69
CA PRO A 127 4.64 -9.38 9.37
C PRO A 127 6.15 -9.45 9.15
N GLY A 128 6.64 -10.58 8.62
CA GLY A 128 8.01 -10.68 8.12
C GLY A 128 8.20 -9.79 6.87
N PRO A 129 9.41 -9.28 6.60
CA PRO A 129 9.64 -8.33 5.51
C PRO A 129 9.28 -8.90 4.13
N VAL A 130 9.55 -10.18 3.88
CA VAL A 130 9.21 -10.84 2.60
C VAL A 130 7.69 -10.93 2.42
N GLY A 131 6.97 -11.43 3.44
CA GLY A 131 5.52 -11.53 3.39
C GLY A 131 4.86 -10.15 3.23
N ALA A 132 5.37 -9.15 3.93
CA ALA A 132 4.91 -7.77 3.84
C ALA A 132 5.11 -7.19 2.43
N ALA A 133 6.28 -7.42 1.82
CA ALA A 133 6.57 -6.97 0.46
C ALA A 133 5.64 -7.63 -0.57
N LEU A 134 5.43 -8.95 -0.48
CA LEU A 134 4.55 -9.68 -1.41
C LEU A 134 3.08 -9.28 -1.24
N CYS A 135 2.59 -9.20 -0.01
CA CYS A 135 1.23 -8.76 0.28
C CYS A 135 1.03 -7.30 -0.16
N GLY A 136 2.01 -6.45 0.08
CA GLY A 136 2.04 -5.07 -0.38
C GLY A 136 2.00 -4.97 -1.91
N PHE A 137 2.85 -5.73 -2.61
CA PHE A 137 2.86 -5.79 -4.07
C PHE A 137 1.49 -6.20 -4.64
N ALA A 138 0.89 -7.26 -4.10
CA ALA A 138 -0.44 -7.70 -4.50
C ALA A 138 -1.51 -6.62 -4.26
N TYR A 139 -1.44 -5.92 -3.13
CA TYR A 139 -2.30 -4.77 -2.84
C TYR A 139 -2.10 -3.62 -3.83
N GLY A 140 -0.85 -3.29 -4.18
CA GLY A 140 -0.54 -2.27 -5.18
C GLY A 140 -1.12 -2.61 -6.55
N LEU A 141 -0.94 -3.84 -7.03
CA LEU A 141 -1.54 -4.28 -8.30
C LEU A 141 -3.07 -4.29 -8.26
N PHE A 142 -3.66 -4.65 -7.12
CA PHE A 142 -5.10 -4.52 -6.92
C PHE A 142 -5.57 -3.07 -7.02
N LEU A 143 -4.81 -2.12 -6.46
CA LEU A 143 -5.10 -0.69 -6.59
C LEU A 143 -5.02 -0.22 -8.04
N GLU A 144 -4.04 -0.64 -8.83
CA GLU A 144 -4.00 -0.35 -10.27
C GLU A 144 -5.31 -0.77 -10.93
N VAL A 145 -5.75 -2.01 -10.71
CA VAL A 145 -6.99 -2.51 -11.32
C VAL A 145 -8.22 -1.74 -10.84
N VAL A 146 -8.34 -1.47 -9.53
CA VAL A 146 -9.54 -0.80 -8.99
C VAL A 146 -9.55 0.69 -9.31
N VAL A 147 -8.47 1.39 -9.03
CA VAL A 147 -8.39 2.85 -9.21
C VAL A 147 -8.41 3.19 -10.69
N MET A 148 -7.57 2.54 -11.51
CA MET A 148 -7.48 2.89 -12.93
C MET A 148 -8.64 2.33 -13.74
N ASN A 149 -9.01 1.05 -13.56
CA ASN A 149 -10.03 0.45 -14.43
C ASN A 149 -11.47 0.65 -13.95
N ILE A 150 -11.70 1.03 -12.68
CA ILE A 150 -13.07 1.25 -12.16
C ILE A 150 -13.30 2.73 -11.86
N VAL A 151 -12.43 3.37 -11.08
CA VAL A 151 -12.67 4.76 -10.64
C VAL A 151 -12.40 5.73 -11.78
N VAL A 152 -11.22 5.66 -12.39
CA VAL A 152 -10.80 6.59 -13.45
C VAL A 152 -11.71 6.45 -14.67
N THR A 153 -11.94 5.22 -15.17
CA THR A 153 -12.84 4.96 -16.32
C THR A 153 -14.27 5.45 -16.13
N SER A 154 -14.74 5.53 -14.88
CA SER A 154 -16.10 6.02 -14.56
C SER A 154 -16.20 7.55 -14.54
N ILE A 155 -15.08 8.25 -14.45
CA ILE A 155 -15.03 9.71 -14.25
C ILE A 155 -14.39 10.42 -15.45
N GLN A 156 -13.43 9.79 -16.11
CA GLN A 156 -12.66 10.34 -17.21
C GLN A 156 -12.45 9.30 -18.32
N ASP A 157 -12.12 9.77 -19.52
CA ASP A 157 -11.69 8.91 -20.61
C ASP A 157 -10.36 8.23 -20.20
N PRO A 158 -10.29 6.90 -20.07
CA PRO A 158 -9.08 6.19 -19.67
C PRO A 158 -7.91 6.46 -20.63
N ASP A 159 -8.19 6.76 -21.90
CA ASP A 159 -7.17 7.13 -22.88
C ASP A 159 -6.43 8.42 -22.45
N LEU A 160 -7.08 9.33 -21.73
CA LEU A 160 -6.44 10.56 -21.25
C LEU A 160 -5.44 10.29 -20.12
N VAL A 161 -5.56 9.17 -19.42
CA VAL A 161 -4.65 8.84 -18.32
C VAL A 161 -3.50 7.98 -18.83
N TYR A 162 -3.82 6.98 -19.67
CA TYR A 162 -2.82 6.11 -20.27
C TYR A 162 -1.98 6.77 -21.35
N ARG A 163 -2.38 7.93 -21.89
CA ARG A 163 -1.52 8.72 -22.79
C ARG A 163 -0.60 9.69 -22.05
N ALA A 164 -0.71 9.84 -20.73
CA ALA A 164 0.17 10.73 -19.97
C ALA A 164 1.56 10.11 -19.75
N ALA A 165 1.64 8.78 -19.68
CA ALA A 165 2.85 7.99 -19.58
C ALA A 165 2.57 6.57 -20.12
N PRO A 166 3.59 5.83 -20.60
CA PRO A 166 3.39 4.49 -21.16
C PRO A 166 2.65 3.56 -20.22
N GLU A 167 1.69 2.76 -20.71
CA GLU A 167 0.80 1.94 -19.88
C GLU A 167 1.55 1.10 -18.82
N TRP A 168 2.66 0.46 -19.21
CA TRP A 168 3.47 -0.38 -18.31
C TRP A 168 4.03 0.37 -17.10
N THR A 169 4.19 1.70 -17.18
CA THR A 169 4.71 2.48 -16.06
C THR A 169 3.77 2.49 -14.86
N TRP A 170 2.45 2.48 -15.09
CA TRP A 170 1.43 2.51 -14.05
C TRP A 170 1.46 1.23 -13.22
N TRP A 171 1.59 0.08 -13.89
CA TRP A 171 1.78 -1.22 -13.25
C TRP A 171 3.02 -1.26 -12.37
N VAL A 172 4.15 -0.76 -12.86
CA VAL A 172 5.40 -0.73 -12.06
C VAL A 172 5.29 0.26 -10.91
N ALA A 173 4.69 1.44 -11.13
CA ALA A 173 4.49 2.46 -10.10
C ALA A 173 3.66 1.91 -8.93
N HIS A 174 2.53 1.27 -9.23
CA HIS A 174 1.65 0.66 -8.22
C HIS A 174 2.27 -0.56 -7.55
N GLY A 175 3.02 -1.39 -8.29
CA GLY A 175 3.80 -2.47 -7.70
C GLY A 175 4.84 -1.96 -6.70
N ALA A 176 5.58 -0.90 -7.07
CA ALA A 176 6.59 -0.27 -6.21
C ALA A 176 5.95 0.42 -4.98
N TYR A 177 4.82 1.12 -5.17
CA TYR A 177 4.00 1.64 -4.08
C TYR A 177 3.63 0.54 -3.10
N GLY A 178 3.09 -0.57 -3.60
CA GLY A 178 2.67 -1.72 -2.79
C GLY A 178 3.81 -2.30 -1.96
N ILE A 179 4.96 -2.57 -2.59
CA ILE A 179 6.16 -3.08 -1.90
C ILE A 179 6.62 -2.09 -0.82
N GLY A 180 6.72 -0.81 -1.16
CA GLY A 180 7.12 0.25 -0.23
C GLY A 180 6.18 0.35 0.97
N LEU A 181 4.87 0.31 0.71
CA LEU A 181 3.84 0.33 1.75
C LEU A 181 4.02 -0.85 2.71
N GLY A 182 4.15 -2.06 2.16
CA GLY A 182 4.30 -3.29 2.94
C GLY A 182 5.54 -3.26 3.83
N LEU A 183 6.70 -2.92 3.26
CA LEU A 183 7.97 -2.87 3.99
C LEU A 183 7.97 -1.80 5.10
N VAL A 184 7.50 -0.58 4.78
CA VAL A 184 7.47 0.52 5.76
C VAL A 184 6.45 0.22 6.87
N ALA A 185 5.28 -0.31 6.53
CA ALA A 185 4.28 -0.71 7.53
C ALA A 185 4.84 -1.80 8.46
N ALA A 186 5.47 -2.84 7.91
CA ALA A 186 6.08 -3.91 8.70
C ALA A 186 7.12 -3.38 9.69
N LEU A 187 8.03 -2.50 9.23
CA LEU A 187 9.04 -1.89 10.07
C LEU A 187 8.42 -1.07 11.22
N LEU A 188 7.41 -0.25 10.92
CA LEU A 188 6.76 0.61 11.92
C LEU A 188 5.94 -0.20 12.94
N LEU A 189 5.31 -1.29 12.50
CA LEU A 189 4.57 -2.21 13.37
C LEU A 189 5.51 -2.96 14.31
N GLN A 190 6.64 -3.47 13.81
CA GLN A 190 7.67 -4.14 14.62
C GLN A 190 8.20 -3.22 15.72
N ARG A 191 8.59 -1.97 15.38
CA ARG A 191 9.09 -0.98 16.35
C ARG A 191 8.08 -0.67 17.47
N ARG A 192 6.78 -0.68 17.18
CA ARG A 192 5.73 -0.48 18.20
C ARG A 192 5.51 -1.71 19.06
N GLY A 193 5.72 -2.90 18.51
CA GLY A 193 5.66 -4.16 19.24
C GLY A 193 6.79 -4.36 20.25
N GLU A 194 7.94 -3.69 20.05
CA GLU A 194 9.10 -3.75 20.95
C GLU A 194 8.96 -2.82 22.16
N GLY A 195 8.28 -1.68 22.01
CA GLY A 195 8.10 -0.69 23.09
C GLY A 195 6.91 -0.92 24.03
N GLY A 196 6.09 -1.96 23.79
CA GLY A 196 4.81 -2.19 24.47
C GLY A 196 4.83 -3.14 25.66
N PHE A 197 5.98 -3.76 25.98
CA PHE A 197 6.08 -4.73 27.07
C PHE A 197 7.06 -4.25 28.15
N THR A 198 6.77 -3.11 28.76
CA THR A 198 7.32 -2.81 30.08
C THR A 198 6.51 -3.62 31.10
N PHE A 199 7.05 -4.77 31.49
CA PHE A 199 6.59 -5.49 32.67
C PHE A 199 6.64 -4.51 33.85
N GLN A 200 5.49 -4.07 34.35
CA GLN A 200 5.43 -3.45 35.68
C GLN A 200 5.47 -4.59 36.69
N PRO A 201 6.56 -4.80 37.43
CA PRO A 201 6.53 -5.73 38.54
C PRO A 201 5.46 -5.23 39.52
N THR A 202 4.47 -6.06 39.80
CA THR A 202 3.55 -5.84 40.90
C THR A 202 4.38 -5.87 42.18
N SER A 203 4.52 -4.71 42.83
CA SER A 203 5.04 -4.67 44.19
C SER A 203 4.00 -5.30 45.11
N GLU A 204 4.30 -6.51 45.58
CA GLU A 204 3.66 -7.10 46.78
C GLU A 204 4.14 -6.39 48.04
#